data_AF-A0A5D0UN25-F1
#
_entry.id   AF-A0A5D0UN25-F1
#
_cell.length_a   1.000
_cell.length_b   1.000
_cell.length_c   1.000
_cell.angle_alpha   90.00
_cell.angle_beta   90.00
_cell.angle_gamma   90.00
#
_symmetry.space_group_name_H-M   'P 1'
#
loop_
_entity.id
_entity.type
_entity.pdbx_description
1 polymer ?
#
loop_
_entity_poly.entity_id
_entity_poly.type
_entity_poly.pdbx_seq_one_letter_code
_entity_poly.pdbx_strand_id
1 'polypeptide(L)'
;MSGDLVRLAGDVSQYVTTAAGAYGGAVLARTQEQAADATVGFGRRLAQRIFGVRAEGEEVPEALADVIDDPDDGDNQAALRKAIRKTLVADAELAAQVRGWMSDAPGDGTRVVTTGARSPAVHTNYGVIATGDGNTFLQ
;
A
#
# COMPACT_ATOMS: atom_id res chain seq x y z
N MET A 1 13.30 7.03 -13.62
CA MET A 1 13.12 5.56 -13.65
C MET A 1 13.28 4.90 -12.28
N SER A 2 14.46 4.89 -11.64
CA SER A 2 14.62 4.22 -10.33
C SER A 2 13.83 4.88 -9.19
N GLY A 3 13.77 6.21 -9.14
CA GLY A 3 12.96 6.95 -8.15
C GLY A 3 11.46 6.71 -8.29
N ASP A 4 10.96 6.59 -9.52
CA ASP A 4 9.54 6.36 -9.80
C ASP A 4 9.10 4.96 -9.37
N LEU A 5 9.97 3.96 -9.54
CA LEU A 5 9.73 2.60 -9.07
C LEU A 5 9.74 2.50 -7.54
N VAL A 6 10.58 3.30 -6.87
CA VAL A 6 10.59 3.36 -5.40
C VAL A 6 9.27 3.92 -4.86
N ARG A 7 8.76 5.00 -5.47
CA ARG A 7 7.46 5.58 -5.11
C ARG A 7 6.32 4.60 -5.37
N LEU A 8 6.28 4.02 -6.57
CA LEU A 8 5.28 3.02 -6.95
C LEU A 8 5.27 1.82 -6.00
N ALA A 9 6.43 1.28 -5.65
CA ALA A 9 6.53 0.18 -4.70
C ALA A 9 6.01 0.58 -3.31
N GLY A 10 6.30 1.80 -2.86
CA GLY A 10 5.75 2.36 -1.62
C GLY A 10 4.22 2.41 -1.63
N ASP A 11 3.65 2.90 -2.72
CA ASP A 11 2.21 3.04 -2.91
C ASP A 11 1.52 1.68 -2.90
N VAL A 12 2.01 0.75 -3.71
CA VAL A 12 1.46 -0.59 -3.82
C VAL A 12 1.53 -1.36 -2.50
N SER A 13 2.65 -1.24 -1.78
CA SER A 13 2.83 -1.98 -0.51
C SER A 13 1.78 -1.61 0.52
N GLN A 14 1.36 -0.33 0.58
CA GLN A 14 0.33 0.10 1.51
C GLN A 14 -1.02 -0.59 1.22
N TYR A 15 -1.43 -0.65 -0.05
CA TYR A 15 -2.65 -1.36 -0.43
C TYR A 15 -2.56 -2.86 -0.12
N VAL A 16 -1.39 -3.47 -0.39
CA VAL A 16 -1.15 -4.89 -0.10
C VAL A 16 -1.19 -5.17 1.41
N THR A 17 -0.59 -4.32 2.25
CA THR A 17 -0.65 -4.43 3.71
C THR A 17 -2.08 -4.31 4.23
N THR A 18 -2.87 -3.36 3.71
CA THR A 18 -4.29 -3.22 4.07
C THR A 18 -5.08 -4.48 3.69
N ALA A 19 -4.82 -5.06 2.51
CA ALA A 19 -5.45 -6.30 2.09
C ALA A 19 -5.01 -7.52 2.93
N ALA A 20 -3.73 -7.58 3.32
CA ALA A 20 -3.18 -8.60 4.19
C ALA A 20 -3.80 -8.54 5.59
N GLY A 21 -3.91 -7.36 6.20
CA GLY A 21 -4.57 -7.22 7.51
C GLY A 21 -6.06 -7.59 7.48
N ALA A 22 -6.76 -7.36 6.36
CA ALA A 22 -8.19 -7.67 6.23
C ALA A 22 -8.48 -9.15 5.92
N TYR A 23 -7.63 -9.81 5.13
CA TYR A 23 -7.85 -11.19 4.67
C TYR A 23 -6.87 -12.22 5.25
N GLY A 24 -5.83 -11.78 5.95
CA GLY A 24 -4.75 -12.62 6.45
C GLY A 24 -4.14 -13.51 5.35
N GLY A 25 -3.86 -14.76 5.70
CA GLY A 25 -3.34 -15.78 4.77
C GLY A 25 -4.20 -16.01 3.52
N ALA A 26 -5.49 -15.65 3.55
CA ALA A 26 -6.39 -15.82 2.41
C ALA A 26 -6.26 -14.71 1.35
N VAL A 27 -5.41 -13.70 1.56
CA VAL A 27 -5.28 -12.54 0.66
C VAL A 27 -5.02 -12.95 -0.79
N LEU A 28 -4.22 -14.00 -1.06
CA LEU A 28 -3.98 -14.42 -2.45
C LEU A 28 -5.06 -15.35 -3.03
N ALA A 29 -5.83 -16.05 -2.19
CA ALA A 29 -6.86 -17.00 -2.63
C ALA A 29 -8.24 -16.37 -2.84
N ARG A 30 -8.52 -15.22 -2.21
CA ARG A 30 -9.83 -14.55 -2.20
C ARG A 30 -10.20 -13.96 -3.59
N THR A 31 -11.46 -14.09 -4.00
CA THR A 31 -11.95 -13.58 -5.31
C THR A 31 -12.51 -12.15 -5.21
N GLN A 32 -12.63 -11.43 -6.34
CA GLN A 32 -13.06 -10.01 -6.33
C GLN A 32 -14.45 -9.79 -5.75
N GLU A 33 -15.39 -10.68 -6.02
CA GLU A 33 -16.75 -10.60 -5.49
C GLU A 33 -16.82 -10.77 -3.97
N GLN A 34 -15.80 -11.39 -3.37
CA GLN A 34 -15.72 -11.59 -1.92
C GLN A 34 -15.11 -10.38 -1.18
N ALA A 35 -14.71 -9.32 -1.90
CA ALA A 35 -14.20 -8.11 -1.30
C ALA A 35 -15.31 -7.10 -1.05
N ALA A 36 -15.60 -6.87 0.24
CA ALA A 36 -16.61 -5.90 0.65
C ALA A 36 -16.13 -4.45 0.49
N ASP A 37 -14.83 -4.21 0.66
CA ASP A 37 -14.20 -2.90 0.53
C ASP A 37 -13.38 -2.78 -0.75
N ALA A 38 -13.56 -1.69 -1.49
CA ALA A 38 -12.92 -1.46 -2.78
C ALA A 38 -11.39 -1.29 -2.67
N THR A 39 -10.91 -0.68 -1.59
CA THR A 39 -9.47 -0.50 -1.30
C THR A 39 -8.81 -1.83 -0.97
N VAL A 40 -9.47 -2.63 -0.14
CA VAL A 40 -9.02 -3.98 0.24
C VAL A 40 -9.02 -4.91 -0.99
N GLY A 41 -10.08 -4.87 -1.81
CA GLY A 41 -10.18 -5.65 -3.05
C GLY A 41 -9.12 -5.27 -4.08
N PHE A 42 -8.78 -3.99 -4.16
CA PHE A 42 -7.72 -3.49 -5.04
C PHE A 42 -6.32 -3.88 -4.55
N GLY A 43 -6.03 -3.73 -3.26
CA GLY A 43 -4.78 -4.19 -2.66
C GLY A 43 -4.54 -5.68 -2.83
N ARG A 44 -5.61 -6.47 -2.75
CA ARG A 44 -5.56 -7.90 -3.04
C ARG A 44 -5.21 -8.20 -4.50
N ARG A 45 -5.84 -7.50 -5.45
CA ARG A 45 -5.56 -7.66 -6.89
C ARG A 45 -4.09 -7.32 -7.19
N LEU A 46 -3.54 -6.29 -6.55
CA LEU A 46 -2.13 -5.93 -6.64
C LEU A 46 -1.24 -7.06 -6.10
N ALA A 47 -1.56 -7.62 -4.93
CA ALA A 47 -0.83 -8.73 -4.34
C ALA A 47 -0.82 -9.96 -5.26
N GLN A 48 -1.99 -10.37 -5.77
CA GLN A 48 -2.14 -11.48 -6.72
C GLN A 48 -1.34 -11.25 -8.01
N ARG A 49 -1.27 -10.02 -8.50
CA ARG A 49 -0.54 -9.75 -9.74
C ARG A 49 0.98 -9.74 -9.55
N ILE A 50 1.45 -9.24 -8.42
CA ILE A 50 2.90 -9.10 -8.12
C ILE A 50 3.50 -10.40 -7.63
N PHE A 51 2.77 -11.16 -6.80
CA PHE A 51 3.27 -12.38 -6.18
C PHE A 51 2.71 -13.66 -6.81
N GLY A 52 1.81 -13.51 -7.78
CA GLY A 52 1.07 -14.61 -8.42
C GLY A 52 -0.23 -14.93 -7.69
N VAL A 53 -1.18 -15.52 -8.42
CA VAL A 53 -2.37 -16.15 -7.83
C VAL A 53 -1.91 -17.45 -7.19
N ARG A 54 -2.29 -17.68 -5.94
CA ARG A 54 -1.93 -18.89 -5.17
C ARG A 54 -3.19 -19.53 -4.60
N ALA A 55 -3.20 -20.86 -4.57
CA ALA A 55 -4.26 -21.60 -3.90
C ALA A 55 -4.15 -21.43 -2.37
N GLU A 56 -5.27 -21.63 -1.67
CA GLU A 56 -5.28 -21.61 -0.21
C GLU A 56 -4.35 -22.72 0.32
N GLY A 57 -3.34 -22.35 1.11
CA GLY A 57 -2.32 -23.28 1.64
C GLY A 57 -1.03 -23.38 0.82
N GLU A 58 -0.90 -22.70 -0.32
CA GLU A 58 0.40 -22.52 -0.96
C GLU A 58 1.27 -21.55 -0.17
N GLU A 59 2.58 -21.85 -0.09
CA GLU A 59 3.55 -21.03 0.61
C GLU A 59 3.54 -19.62 0.00
N VAL A 60 3.21 -18.60 0.80
CA VAL A 60 3.23 -17.18 0.40
C VAL A 60 4.66 -16.64 0.46
N PRO A 61 5.01 -15.57 -0.26
CA PRO A 61 6.33 -14.96 -0.11
C PRO A 61 6.55 -14.55 1.36
N GLU A 62 7.73 -14.81 1.90
CA GLU A 62 8.12 -14.50 3.30
C GLU A 62 7.70 -13.07 3.69
N ALA A 63 8.09 -12.07 2.90
CA ALA A 63 7.73 -10.67 3.17
C ALA A 63 6.22 -10.35 3.17
N LEU A 64 5.38 -11.20 2.56
CA LEU A 64 3.93 -11.10 2.67
C LEU A 64 3.40 -11.86 3.88
N ALA A 65 3.98 -13.03 4.20
CA ALA A 65 3.69 -13.77 5.42
C ALA A 65 3.99 -12.93 6.67
N ASP A 66 5.13 -12.27 6.73
CA ASP A 66 5.51 -11.41 7.86
C ASP A 66 4.50 -10.28 8.09
N VAL A 67 4.00 -9.68 7.00
CA VAL A 67 2.97 -8.63 7.05
C VAL A 67 1.57 -9.19 7.37
N ILE A 68 1.31 -10.45 7.06
CA ILE A 68 0.07 -11.12 7.47
C ILE A 68 0.09 -11.38 8.98
N ASP A 69 1.24 -11.79 9.52
CA ASP A 69 1.42 -12.08 10.94
C ASP A 69 1.43 -10.81 11.80
N ASP A 70 2.12 -9.75 11.34
CA ASP A 70 2.08 -8.43 11.96
C ASP A 70 2.02 -7.31 10.89
N PRO A 71 0.81 -6.81 10.56
CA PRO A 71 0.62 -5.78 9.54
C PRO A 71 1.05 -4.38 10.00
N ASP A 72 1.16 -4.13 11.31
CA ASP A 72 1.49 -2.82 11.88
C ASP A 72 3.00 -2.65 12.09
N ASP A 73 3.78 -3.74 11.99
CA ASP A 73 5.24 -3.71 12.06
C ASP A 73 5.85 -2.98 10.84
N GLY A 74 6.60 -1.91 11.14
CA GLY A 74 7.22 -1.06 10.12
C GLY A 74 8.35 -1.74 9.34
N ASP A 75 9.06 -2.69 9.94
CA ASP A 75 10.13 -3.47 9.30
C ASP A 75 9.54 -4.50 8.33
N ASN A 76 8.42 -5.15 8.70
CA ASN A 76 7.69 -6.05 7.81
C ASN A 76 7.15 -5.28 6.58
N GLN A 77 6.58 -4.09 6.79
CA GLN A 77 6.16 -3.22 5.69
C GLN A 77 7.35 -2.76 4.81
N ALA A 78 8.52 -2.53 5.41
CA ALA A 78 9.73 -2.17 4.66
C ALA A 78 10.27 -3.35 3.83
N ALA A 79 10.23 -4.56 4.38
CA ALA A 79 10.57 -5.79 3.68
C ALA A 79 9.62 -6.02 2.49
N LEU A 80 8.33 -5.84 2.67
CA LEU A 80 7.32 -5.92 1.61
C LEU A 80 7.59 -4.90 0.49
N ARG A 81 7.86 -3.63 0.83
CA ARG A 81 8.27 -2.61 -0.17
C ARG A 81 9.49 -3.01 -0.95
N LYS A 82 10.49 -3.57 -0.28
CA LYS A 82 11.71 -4.03 -0.92
C LYS A 82 11.43 -5.19 -1.88
N ALA A 83 10.60 -6.16 -1.47
CA ALA A 83 10.20 -7.30 -2.29
C ALA A 83 9.44 -6.84 -3.55
N ILE A 84 8.42 -5.98 -3.38
CA ILE A 84 7.65 -5.42 -4.49
C ILE A 84 8.56 -4.67 -5.45
N ARG A 85 9.43 -3.79 -4.95
CA ARG A 85 10.37 -3.06 -5.80
C ARG A 85 11.26 -4.01 -6.60
N LYS A 86 11.78 -5.08 -5.99
CA LYS A 86 12.62 -6.06 -6.67
C LYS A 86 11.86 -6.72 -7.82
N THR A 87 10.60 -7.11 -7.61
CA THR A 87 9.75 -7.71 -8.64
C THR A 87 9.46 -6.73 -9.78
N LEU A 88 9.12 -5.47 -9.48
CA LEU A 88 8.85 -4.45 -10.49
C LEU A 88 10.10 -4.03 -11.28
N VAL A 89 11.30 -4.16 -10.70
CA VAL A 89 12.57 -3.93 -11.42
C VAL A 89 12.88 -5.11 -12.33
N ALA A 90 12.56 -6.33 -11.92
CA ALA A 90 12.78 -7.54 -12.71
C ALA A 90 11.83 -7.63 -13.92
N ASP A 91 10.61 -7.07 -13.81
CA ASP A 91 9.59 -7.11 -14.85
C ASP A 91 9.05 -5.69 -15.15
N ALA A 92 9.55 -5.11 -16.25
CA ALA A 92 9.16 -3.77 -16.68
C ALA A 92 7.72 -3.70 -17.22
N GLU A 93 7.18 -4.79 -17.76
CA GLU A 93 5.81 -4.85 -18.27
C GLU A 93 4.82 -4.88 -17.11
N LEU A 94 5.11 -5.69 -16.09
CA LEU A 94 4.38 -5.67 -14.83
C LEU A 94 4.42 -4.28 -14.20
N ALA A 95 5.57 -3.62 -14.18
CA ALA A 95 5.67 -2.26 -13.65
C ALA A 95 4.84 -1.24 -14.44
N ALA A 96 4.74 -1.37 -15.76
CA ALA A 96 3.88 -0.50 -16.57
C ALA A 96 2.39 -0.77 -16.28
N GLN A 97 2.00 -2.04 -16.17
CA GLN A 97 0.63 -2.43 -15.87
C GLN A 97 0.19 -1.96 -14.48
N VAL A 98 1.01 -2.18 -13.45
CA VAL A 98 0.74 -1.74 -12.08
C VAL A 98 0.65 -0.22 -12.00
N ARG A 99 1.47 0.53 -12.76
CA ARG A 99 1.29 1.99 -12.89
C ARG A 99 -0.05 2.36 -13.49
N GLY A 100 -0.46 1.69 -14.56
CA GLY A 100 -1.78 1.91 -15.17
C GLY A 100 -2.90 1.74 -14.15
N TRP A 101 -2.87 0.64 -13.40
CA TRP A 101 -3.86 0.39 -12.35
C TRP A 101 -3.83 1.40 -11.20
N MET A 102 -2.65 1.91 -10.83
CA MET A 102 -2.53 2.96 -9.82
C MET A 102 -3.09 4.30 -10.31
N SER A 103 -2.96 4.62 -11.59
CA SER A 103 -3.56 5.80 -12.21
C SER A 103 -5.08 5.70 -12.34
N ASP A 104 -5.59 4.49 -12.56
CA ASP A 104 -7.02 4.18 -12.72
C ASP A 104 -7.70 3.80 -11.38
N ALA A 105 -6.94 3.74 -10.28
CA ALA A 105 -7.47 3.41 -8.97
C ALA A 105 -8.60 4.39 -8.63
N PRO A 106 -9.77 3.92 -8.13
CA PRO A 106 -10.93 4.77 -7.88
C PRO A 106 -10.54 5.95 -6.97
N GLY A 107 -10.35 7.11 -7.60
CA GLY A 107 -10.03 8.36 -6.94
C GLY A 107 -11.30 8.97 -6.38
N ASP A 108 -11.74 8.46 -5.23
CA ASP A 108 -12.64 9.21 -4.33
C ASP A 108 -11.85 9.80 -3.14
N GLY A 109 -10.73 9.20 -2.75
CA GLY A 109 -9.95 9.60 -1.60
C GLY A 109 -8.62 10.21 -1.99
N THR A 110 -8.51 11.54 -1.93
CA THR A 110 -7.21 12.20 -2.04
C THR A 110 -6.25 11.65 -1.00
N ARG A 111 -5.20 11.00 -1.47
CA ARG A 111 -4.22 10.34 -0.62
C ARG A 111 -3.17 11.35 -0.16
N VAL A 112 -3.18 11.63 1.13
CA VAL A 112 -2.19 12.51 1.77
C VAL A 112 -1.42 11.70 2.80
N VAL A 113 -0.13 11.47 2.53
CA VAL A 113 0.76 10.73 3.43
C VAL A 113 1.84 11.69 3.91
N THR A 114 2.10 11.67 5.21
CA THR A 114 3.17 12.44 5.85
C THR A 114 3.85 11.58 6.89
N THR A 115 5.16 11.77 7.09
CA THR A 115 5.93 11.06 8.12
C THR A 115 6.91 12.03 8.78
N GLY A 116 7.29 11.76 10.03
CA GLY A 116 8.20 12.61 10.81
C GLY A 116 7.51 13.43 11.91
N ALA A 117 8.31 13.89 12.87
CA ALA A 117 7.83 14.74 13.95
C ALA A 117 7.39 16.10 13.39
N ARG A 118 6.20 16.58 13.81
CA ARG A 118 5.59 17.84 13.36
C ARG A 118 5.11 17.85 11.90
N SER A 119 4.77 16.69 11.35
CA SER A 119 4.34 16.59 9.95
C SER A 119 2.81 16.61 9.81
N PRO A 120 2.19 17.62 9.15
CA PRO A 120 0.77 17.59 8.80
C PRO A 120 0.54 16.96 7.42
N ALA A 121 -0.56 16.22 7.28
CA ALA A 121 -1.11 15.73 6.02
C ALA A 121 -2.56 16.19 5.94
N VAL A 122 -2.90 17.06 4.98
CA VAL A 122 -4.23 17.62 4.85
C VAL A 122 -4.70 17.56 3.41
N HIS A 123 -5.91 17.04 3.22
CA HIS A 123 -6.59 17.07 1.94
C HIS A 123 -7.21 18.44 1.66
N THR A 124 -8.03 18.95 2.58
CA THR A 124 -8.68 20.27 2.51
C THR A 124 -8.73 20.88 3.90
N ASN A 125 -8.33 22.15 4.05
CA ASN A 125 -8.44 22.89 5.29
C ASN A 125 -8.78 24.35 5.01
N TYR A 126 -9.75 24.90 5.76
CA TYR A 126 -10.23 26.28 5.64
C TYR A 126 -9.83 27.13 6.85
N GLY A 127 -8.90 26.63 7.67
CA GLY A 127 -8.51 27.22 8.95
C GLY A 127 -6.99 27.23 9.13
N VAL A 128 -6.54 27.11 10.38
CA VAL A 128 -5.10 27.10 10.69
C VAL A 128 -4.67 25.67 11.05
N ILE A 129 -3.56 25.24 10.46
CA ILE A 129 -2.84 24.02 10.88
C ILE A 129 -1.53 24.49 11.49
N ALA A 130 -1.35 24.24 12.78
CA ALA A 130 -0.10 24.51 13.46
C ALA A 130 0.47 23.23 14.04
N THR A 131 1.75 23.02 13.78
CA THR A 131 2.52 21.87 14.26
C THR A 131 3.77 22.40 14.96
N GLY A 132 4.08 21.88 16.15
CA GLY A 132 5.12 22.43 17.03
C GLY A 132 4.57 23.26 18.20
N ASP A 133 5.47 23.86 18.99
CA ASP A 133 5.14 24.46 20.30
C ASP A 133 5.16 26.00 20.27
N GLY A 134 4.40 26.64 21.17
CA GLY A 134 4.40 28.12 21.34
C GLY A 134 3.47 28.89 20.39
N ASN A 135 2.46 28.23 19.82
CA ASN A 135 1.55 28.88 18.87
C ASN A 135 0.52 29.77 19.58
N THR A 136 0.44 31.04 19.19
CA THR A 136 -0.60 31.99 19.61
C THR A 136 -1.42 32.39 18.39
N PHE A 137 -2.73 32.17 18.42
CA PHE A 137 -3.65 32.58 17.36
C PHE A 137 -4.55 33.69 17.87
N LEU A 138 -4.54 34.84 17.19
CA LEU A 138 -5.52 35.91 17.41
C LEU A 138 -6.70 35.65 16.47
N GLN A 139 -7.93 35.71 17.01
CA GLN A 139 -9.17 35.60 16.23
C GLN A 139 -9.53 36.92 15.54
#